data_AF-A0A8A1L9B0-F1
#
_entry.id   AF-A0A8A1L9B0-F1
#
_cell.length_a   1.000
_cell.length_b   1.000
_cell.length_c   1.000
_cell.angle_alpha   90.00
_cell.angle_beta   90.00
_cell.angle_gamma   90.00
#
_symmetry.space_group_name_H-M   'P 1'
#
loop_
_entity.id
_entity.type
_entity.pdbx_description
1 polymer ?
#
loop_
_entity_poly.entity_id
_entity_poly.type
_entity_poly.pdbx_seq_one_letter_code
_entity_poly.pdbx_strand_id
1 'polypeptide(L)'
;MVLDPEYPTCCVLLMRVKHRLNKGKRNKGRLPIFSYTEWNDNLGFCVIQDIIEYAFQDGVFASEYIKNPQDIWRYTDVPEHWKSVPIHIKKTKWKIPVFRPGVQDAEGKWTTHPTRALTTV
;
A
#
# COMPACT_ATOMS: atom_id res chain seq x y z
N MET A 1 -0.54 8.35 -8.42
CA MET A 1 -0.08 9.75 -8.28
C MET A 1 -1.20 10.73 -8.57
N VAL A 2 -1.24 11.83 -7.82
CA VAL A 2 -2.23 12.91 -7.95
C VAL A 2 -1.50 14.25 -7.84
N LEU A 3 -1.92 15.25 -8.61
CA LEU A 3 -1.43 16.63 -8.46
C LEU A 3 -2.03 17.26 -7.21
N ASP A 4 -1.21 17.95 -6.43
CA ASP A 4 -1.70 18.74 -5.30
C ASP A 4 -2.45 19.98 -5.84
N PRO A 5 -3.74 20.20 -5.47
CA PRO A 5 -4.50 21.35 -5.94
C PRO A 5 -3.99 22.69 -5.40
N GLU A 6 -3.35 22.70 -4.23
CA GLU A 6 -2.76 23.89 -3.62
C GLU A 6 -1.34 24.15 -4.18
N TYR A 7 -0.63 23.08 -4.55
CA TYR A 7 0.71 23.15 -5.13
C TYR A 7 0.78 22.35 -6.45
N PRO A 8 0.35 22.91 -7.60
CA PRO A 8 0.25 22.17 -8.86
C PRO A 8 1.57 21.64 -9.43
N THR A 9 2.71 22.16 -8.96
CA THR A 9 4.05 21.64 -9.28
C THR A 9 4.42 20.40 -8.47
N CYS A 10 3.62 20.07 -7.46
CA CYS A 10 3.86 18.97 -6.53
C CYS A 10 2.95 17.78 -6.86
N CYS A 11 3.56 16.61 -6.83
CA CYS A 11 2.94 15.34 -7.11
C CYS A 11 2.95 14.51 -5.83
N VAL A 12 1.79 13.99 -5.42
CA VAL A 12 1.65 13.16 -4.21
C VAL A 12 1.13 11.76 -4.50
N LEU A 13 1.65 10.77 -3.77
CA LEU A 13 1.11 9.42 -3.79
C LEU A 13 -0.08 9.34 -2.84
N LEU A 14 -1.28 9.37 -3.42
CA LEU A 14 -2.51 9.15 -2.68
C LEU A 14 -2.81 7.65 -2.58
N MET A 15 -2.84 7.12 -1.36
CA MET A 15 -3.24 5.75 -1.06
C MET A 15 -4.54 5.75 -0.24
N ARG A 16 -5.55 5.03 -0.73
CA ARG A 16 -6.82 4.86 -0.02
C ARG A 16 -6.92 3.44 0.55
N VAL A 17 -6.84 3.31 1.86
CA VAL A 17 -6.79 2.01 2.55
C VAL A 17 -8.07 1.77 3.33
N LYS A 18 -8.65 0.58 3.18
CA LYS A 18 -9.76 0.11 4.03
C LYS A 18 -9.17 -0.65 5.20
N HIS A 19 -9.29 -0.09 6.41
CA HIS A 19 -8.77 -0.75 7.60
C HIS A 19 -9.84 -1.65 8.20
N ARG A 20 -9.49 -2.92 8.41
CA ARG A 20 -10.26 -3.82 9.26
C ARG A 20 -9.64 -3.77 10.66
N LEU A 21 -10.00 -2.76 11.46
CA LEU A 21 -9.51 -2.66 12.84
C LEU A 21 -10.20 -3.73 13.69
N ASN A 22 -9.43 -4.56 14.39
CA ASN A 22 -9.96 -5.59 15.29
C ASN A 22 -10.32 -5.04 16.70
N LYS A 23 -10.50 -3.72 16.87
CA LYS A 23 -11.02 -3.15 18.12
C LYS A 23 -12.47 -3.61 18.32
N GLY A 24 -12.63 -4.69 19.07
CA GLY A 24 -13.80 -5.57 19.20
C GLY A 24 -15.15 -4.98 19.61
N LYS A 25 -15.37 -3.66 19.52
CA LYS A 25 -16.67 -3.02 19.79
C LYS A 25 -17.07 -1.90 18.81
N ARG A 26 -16.15 -1.31 18.03
CA ARG A 26 -16.46 -0.14 17.17
C ARG A 26 -16.81 -0.48 15.71
N ASN A 27 -16.52 -1.68 15.23
CA ASN A 27 -16.63 -2.05 13.81
C ASN A 27 -17.78 -3.00 13.46
N LYS A 28 -18.92 -2.91 14.18
CA LYS A 28 -20.16 -3.55 13.71
C LYS A 28 -20.81 -2.79 12.53
N GLY A 29 -20.27 -1.63 12.15
CA GLY A 29 -20.70 -0.79 11.03
C GLY A 29 -19.76 -0.81 9.81
N ARG A 30 -19.85 0.21 8.96
CA ARG A 30 -19.03 0.37 7.74
C ARG A 30 -17.53 0.44 8.09
N LEU A 31 -16.70 -0.31 7.36
CA LEU A 31 -15.24 -0.28 7.54
C LEU A 31 -14.69 1.15 7.35
N PRO A 32 -13.87 1.66 8.27
CA PRO A 32 -13.23 2.95 8.11
C PRO A 32 -12.30 2.92 6.88
N ILE A 33 -12.36 4.00 6.11
CA ILE A 33 -11.51 4.20 4.93
C ILE A 33 -10.62 5.40 5.24
N PHE A 34 -9.31 5.16 5.24
CA PHE A 34 -8.31 6.18 5.44
C PHE A 34 -7.71 6.57 4.09
N SER A 35 -7.40 7.85 3.95
CA SER A 35 -6.63 8.38 2.83
C SER A 35 -5.29 8.82 3.40
N TYR A 36 -4.23 8.23 2.87
CA TYR A 36 -2.86 8.61 3.18
C TYR A 36 -2.26 9.29 1.95
N THR A 37 -1.49 10.35 2.18
CA THR A 37 -0.78 11.08 1.14
C THR A 37 0.69 11.05 1.48
N GLU A 38 1.51 10.58 0.54
CA GLU A 38 2.96 10.56 0.68
C GLU A 38 3.59 11.48 -0.36
N TRP A 39 4.61 12.22 0.05
CA TRP A 39 5.48 12.99 -0.83
C TRP A 39 6.73 12.20 -1.17
N ASN A 40 7.39 12.54 -2.27
CA ASN A 40 8.68 11.96 -2.61
C ASN A 40 9.80 12.58 -1.74
N ASP A 41 9.77 12.28 -0.43
CA ASP A 41 10.72 12.76 0.57
C ASP A 41 11.41 11.59 1.30
N ASN A 42 12.46 11.87 2.08
CA ASN A 42 13.29 10.89 2.76
C ASN A 42 12.48 9.97 3.68
N LEU A 43 12.72 8.68 3.48
CA LEU A 43 11.84 7.57 3.81
C LEU A 43 11.95 7.09 5.28
N GLY A 44 12.07 8.01 6.23
CA GLY A 44 12.42 7.65 7.61
C GLY A 44 11.31 6.92 8.39
N PHE A 45 10.03 7.23 8.14
CA PHE A 45 8.96 6.86 9.09
C PHE A 45 7.54 6.77 8.46
N CYS A 46 7.38 6.66 7.14
CA CYS A 46 6.03 6.68 6.56
C CYS A 46 5.40 5.29 6.48
N VAL A 47 4.20 5.15 7.08
CA VAL A 47 3.35 3.96 7.00
C VAL A 47 3.04 3.55 5.54
N ILE A 48 2.98 4.49 4.60
CA ILE A 48 2.78 4.17 3.18
C ILE A 48 3.95 3.34 2.64
N GLN A 49 5.18 3.60 3.07
CA GLN A 49 6.37 2.91 2.57
C GLN A 49 6.39 1.46 3.01
N ASP A 50 6.08 1.18 4.28
CA ASP A 50 5.94 -0.19 4.78
C ASP A 50 4.90 -0.96 3.94
N ILE A 51 3.76 -0.33 3.66
CA ILE A 51 2.70 -0.94 2.83
C ILE A 51 3.21 -1.22 1.41
N ILE A 52 3.95 -0.28 0.82
CA ILE A 52 4.52 -0.41 -0.53
C ILE A 52 5.58 -1.52 -0.57
N GLU A 53 6.44 -1.60 0.43
CA GLU A 53 7.49 -2.62 0.54
C GLU A 53 6.87 -4.03 0.60
N TYR A 54 5.87 -4.23 1.47
CA TYR A 54 5.13 -5.50 1.49
C TYR A 54 4.39 -5.78 0.18
N ALA A 55 3.86 -4.74 -0.48
CA ALA A 55 3.23 -4.86 -1.78
C ALA A 55 4.21 -5.31 -2.89
N PHE A 56 5.47 -4.89 -2.85
CA PHE A 56 6.52 -5.40 -3.74
C PHE A 56 6.85 -6.85 -3.45
N GLN A 57 7.04 -7.21 -2.18
CA GLN A 57 7.29 -8.60 -1.77
C GLN A 57 6.16 -9.54 -2.20
N ASP A 58 4.91 -9.08 -2.16
CA ASP A 58 3.73 -9.83 -2.58
C ASP A 58 3.48 -9.77 -4.10
N GLY A 59 4.27 -9.00 -4.85
CA GLY A 59 4.16 -8.85 -6.30
C GLY A 59 2.81 -8.30 -6.75
N VAL A 60 2.26 -7.34 -6.01
CA VAL A 60 0.85 -6.92 -6.16
C VAL A 60 0.59 -6.01 -7.35
N PHE A 61 1.60 -5.27 -7.80
CA PHE A 61 1.46 -4.32 -8.92
C PHE A 61 1.19 -5.06 -10.23
N ALA A 62 0.25 -4.53 -11.02
CA ALA A 62 -0.14 -5.10 -12.31
C ALA A 62 0.76 -4.65 -13.46
N SER A 63 1.44 -3.50 -13.31
CA SER A 63 2.39 -2.99 -14.30
C SER A 63 3.67 -3.84 -14.31
N GLU A 64 4.17 -4.16 -15.50
CA GLU A 64 5.46 -4.86 -15.69
C GLU A 64 6.67 -3.94 -15.45
N TYR A 65 6.45 -2.63 -15.44
CA TYR A 65 7.50 -1.61 -15.28
C TYR A 65 7.75 -1.22 -13.82
N ILE A 66 6.80 -1.47 -12.91
CA ILE A 66 6.94 -1.16 -11.49
C ILE A 66 7.56 -2.36 -10.77
N LYS A 67 8.88 -2.34 -10.57
CA LYS A 67 9.67 -3.46 -10.00
C LYS A 67 10.27 -3.15 -8.65
N ASN A 68 10.54 -1.88 -8.35
CA ASN A 68 11.04 -1.40 -7.07
C ASN A 68 10.29 -0.14 -6.61
N PRO A 69 10.39 0.28 -5.33
CA PRO A 69 9.69 1.46 -4.81
C PRO A 69 9.94 2.76 -5.60
N GLN A 70 11.16 2.97 -6.10
CA GLN A 70 11.51 4.18 -6.86
C GLN A 70 10.79 4.25 -8.21
N ASP A 71 10.45 3.10 -8.80
CA ASP A 71 9.72 3.03 -10.07
C ASP A 71 8.32 3.64 -9.99
N ILE A 72 7.69 3.64 -8.80
CA ILE A 72 6.42 4.33 -8.60
C ILE A 72 6.59 5.80 -8.95
N TRP A 73 7.62 6.46 -8.41
CA TRP A 73 7.85 7.88 -8.65
C TRP A 73 8.37 8.15 -10.07
N ARG A 74 9.22 7.28 -10.61
CA ARG A 74 9.82 7.46 -11.95
C ARG A 74 8.85 7.30 -13.10
N TYR A 75 7.88 6.39 -12.99
CA TYR A 75 7.00 6.02 -14.09
C TYR A 75 5.57 6.52 -13.93
N THR A 76 5.26 7.26 -12.86
CA THR A 76 3.90 7.77 -12.63
C THR A 76 3.85 9.29 -12.47
N ASP A 77 4.72 9.99 -13.18
CA ASP A 77 4.57 11.42 -13.44
C ASP A 77 3.19 11.71 -14.04
N VAL A 78 2.53 12.75 -13.55
CA VAL A 78 1.19 13.12 -14.00
C VAL A 78 1.33 14.08 -15.19
N PRO A 79 0.86 13.71 -16.41
CA PRO A 79 0.87 14.62 -17.55
C PRO A 79 0.07 15.90 -17.28
N GLU A 80 0.45 17.01 -17.90
CA GLU A 80 -0.15 18.35 -17.65
C GLU A 80 -1.68 18.40 -17.78
N HIS A 81 -2.23 17.62 -18.72
CA HIS A 81 -3.68 17.56 -18.98
C HIS A 81 -4.41 16.54 -18.09
N TRP A 82 -3.71 15.79 -17.24
CA TRP A 82 -4.26 14.78 -16.34
C TRP A 82 -4.25 15.27 -14.90
N LYS A 83 -5.21 14.79 -14.10
CA LYS A 83 -5.25 15.08 -12.66
C LYS A 83 -4.57 14.02 -11.81
N SER A 84 -4.38 12.83 -12.37
CA SER A 84 -3.82 11.68 -11.67
C SER A 84 -3.36 10.60 -12.63
N VAL A 85 -2.38 9.81 -12.20
CA VAL A 85 -1.99 8.53 -12.83
C VAL A 85 -2.32 7.40 -11.86
N PRO A 86 -3.27 6.50 -12.19
CA PRO A 86 -3.64 5.40 -11.32
C PRO A 86 -2.58 4.30 -11.33
N ILE A 87 -2.34 3.70 -10.16
CA ILE A 87 -1.51 2.50 -10.02
C ILE A 87 -2.44 1.30 -9.87
N HIS A 88 -2.33 0.34 -10.78
CA HIS A 88 -3.19 -0.83 -10.79
C HIS A 88 -2.59 -2.00 -10.00
N ILE A 89 -3.43 -2.64 -9.19
CA ILE A 89 -3.10 -3.82 -8.39
C ILE A 89 -3.79 -5.05 -9.00
N LYS A 90 -3.08 -6.18 -9.08
CA LYS A 90 -3.61 -7.46 -9.55
C LYS A 90 -4.83 -7.88 -8.72
N LYS A 91 -5.95 -8.20 -9.40
CA LYS A 91 -7.21 -8.62 -8.74
C LYS A 91 -7.01 -9.82 -7.81
N THR A 92 -6.13 -10.75 -8.18
CA THR A 92 -5.78 -11.93 -7.39
C THR A 92 -5.15 -11.60 -6.03
N LYS A 93 -4.63 -10.37 -5.86
CA LYS A 93 -3.91 -9.92 -4.66
C LYS A 93 -4.77 -9.05 -3.74
N TRP A 94 -5.99 -8.69 -4.13
CA TRP A 94 -6.88 -7.79 -3.37
C TRP A 94 -7.28 -8.29 -1.97
N LYS A 95 -7.15 -9.60 -1.72
CA LYS A 95 -7.53 -10.23 -0.45
C LYS A 95 -6.36 -10.51 0.47
N ILE A 96 -5.13 -10.24 0.04
CA ILE A 96 -3.94 -10.43 0.86
C ILE A 96 -3.89 -9.31 1.90
N PRO A 97 -3.93 -9.62 3.21
CA PRO A 97 -3.79 -8.61 4.26
C PRO A 97 -2.37 -8.06 4.25
N VAL A 98 -2.18 -6.75 4.45
CA VAL A 98 -0.83 -6.18 4.57
C VAL A 98 -0.12 -6.72 5.82
N PHE A 99 -0.76 -6.58 6.99
CA PHE A 99 -0.22 -7.10 8.24
C PHE A 99 -0.62 -8.57 8.45
N ARG A 100 0.38 -9.45 8.49
CA ARG A 100 0.22 -10.90 8.61
C ARG A 100 1.14 -11.42 9.74
N PRO A 101 0.73 -12.47 10.47
CA PRO A 101 1.57 -13.02 11.53
C PRO A 101 2.78 -13.75 10.95
N GLY A 102 3.87 -13.75 11.71
CA GLY A 102 4.99 -14.66 11.48
C GLY A 102 4.55 -16.11 11.73
N VAL A 103 5.04 -17.02 10.90
CA VAL A 103 4.90 -18.47 11.04
C VAL A 103 6.23 -19.15 10.77
N GLN A 104 6.52 -20.25 11.45
CA GLN A 104 7.69 -21.07 11.12
C GLN A 104 7.34 -22.00 9.95
N ASP A 105 8.26 -22.14 9.01
CA ASP A 105 8.21 -23.20 8.00
C ASP A 105 8.63 -24.56 8.59
N ALA A 106 8.66 -25.59 7.73
CA ALA A 106 9.01 -26.95 8.15
C ALA A 106 10.47 -27.04 8.65
N GLU A 107 11.31 -26.11 8.22
CA GLU A 107 12.72 -25.97 8.57
C GLU A 107 12.94 -25.08 9.82
N GLY A 108 11.86 -24.55 10.42
CA GLY A 108 11.90 -23.73 11.63
C GLY A 108 12.22 -22.25 11.40
N LYS A 109 12.33 -21.80 10.15
CA LYS A 109 12.60 -20.41 9.79
C LYS A 109 11.30 -19.59 9.81
N TRP A 110 11.39 -18.40 10.39
CA TRP A 110 10.28 -17.45 10.42
C TRP A 110 10.01 -16.85 9.05
N THR A 111 8.78 -16.98 8.59
CA THR A 111 8.25 -16.39 7.35
C THR A 111 6.92 -15.69 7.63
N THR A 112 6.51 -14.82 6.72
CA THR A 112 5.21 -14.15 6.81
C THR A 112 4.12 -15.10 6.33
N HIS A 113 3.06 -15.30 7.11
CA HIS A 113 1.93 -16.14 6.68
C HIS A 113 1.36 -15.61 5.34
N PRO A 114 1.03 -16.46 4.35
CA PRO A 114 0.65 -16.01 3.01
C PRO A 114 -0.65 -15.20 2.95
N THR A 115 -1.69 -15.56 3.72
CA THR A 115 -3.02 -14.94 3.61
C THR A 115 -3.72 -14.60 4.93
N ARG A 116 -3.19 -15.02 6.08
CA ARG A 116 -3.84 -14.82 7.38
C ARG A 116 -3.55 -13.40 7.86
N ALA A 117 -4.61 -12.66 8.19
CA ALA A 117 -4.47 -11.34 8.78
C ALA A 117 -3.94 -11.45 10.21
N LEU A 118 -3.11 -10.49 10.63
CA LEU A 118 -2.68 -10.37 12.02
C LEU A 118 -3.89 -10.02 12.91
N THR A 119 -4.19 -10.86 13.90
CA THR A 119 -5.22 -10.63 14.91
C THR A 119 -4.56 -10.33 16.25
N THR A 120 -5.10 -9.37 17.00
CA THR A 120 -4.68 -9.15 18.39
C THR A 120 -5.09 -10.35 19.22
N VAL A 121 -4.16 -10.86 20.03
CA VAL A 121 -4.41 -11.85 21.08
C VAL A 121 -5.17 -11.18 22.22
#